data_AF-M7BNU3-F1
#
_entry.id   AF-M7BNU3-F1
#
_cell.length_a   1.000
_cell.length_b   1.000
_cell.length_c   1.000
_cell.angle_alpha   90.00
_cell.angle_beta   90.00
_cell.angle_gamma   90.00
#
_symmetry.space_group_name_H-M   'P 1'
#
loop_
_entity.id
_entity.type
_entity.pdbx_description
1 polymer ?
#
loop_
_entity_poly.entity_id
_entity_poly.type
_entity_poly.pdbx_seq_one_letter_code
_entity_poly.pdbx_strand_id
1 'polypeptide(L)'
;MDQINKDMREAEKTLTELNKCCGLCVCPCNRTKNFESGKSYKSTWGDGVENSTAHVVSSQPGRVTNNQPQTTGGASGGYITRITNDAREEEMDENLTQVGNILGNLKNLALDMGNEIDSQNKQIDRINEKEMLDLSAKQAPCFVHLTEMEKIADIRAEINQKSLETEILGLEKETADIAHPYFLTQKCQALQVMNKHLEAVLKEKRTLRQRLMKPLCQENLPIEAIFHRYVAELLTLAVAFIEKLESHLQTIRSIPQIPLSMKNMDNALAKINLLVTETEELAEQILTWREMQKGIHYDSSQITNESDPSFRSLVSP
;
A
#
# COMPACT_ATOMS: atom_id res chain seq x y z
N MET A 1 3.01 -30.18 -36.83
CA MET A 1 2.75 -28.88 -37.51
C MET A 1 1.43 -28.28 -37.05
N ASP A 2 0.37 -29.06 -36.91
CA ASP A 2 -0.96 -28.57 -36.50
C ASP A 2 -1.01 -27.95 -35.09
N GLN A 3 -0.17 -28.45 -34.18
CA GLN A 3 -0.12 -27.95 -32.80
C GLN A 3 0.34 -26.48 -32.74
N ILE A 4 1.34 -26.08 -33.53
CA ILE A 4 1.85 -24.70 -33.53
C ILE A 4 0.82 -23.74 -34.14
N ASN A 5 0.13 -24.15 -35.19
CA ASN A 5 -0.95 -23.34 -35.78
C ASN A 5 -2.13 -23.21 -34.80
N LYS A 6 -2.44 -24.27 -34.05
CA LYS A 6 -3.45 -24.25 -32.99
C LYS A 6 -3.06 -23.33 -31.84
N ASP A 7 -1.82 -23.42 -31.36
CA ASP A 7 -1.31 -22.59 -30.25
C ASP A 7 -1.26 -21.11 -30.64
N MET A 8 -0.90 -20.79 -31.90
CA MET A 8 -0.96 -19.43 -32.44
C MET A 8 -2.38 -18.88 -32.53
N ARG A 9 -3.37 -19.70 -32.92
CA ARG A 9 -4.79 -19.30 -32.92
C ARG A 9 -5.31 -19.07 -31.50
N GLU A 10 -4.87 -19.88 -30.56
CA GLU A 10 -5.27 -19.77 -29.16
C GLU A 10 -4.70 -18.50 -28.51
N ALA A 11 -3.45 -18.15 -28.81
CA ALA A 11 -2.81 -16.89 -28.41
C ALA A 11 -3.48 -15.65 -29.02
N GLU A 12 -3.89 -15.69 -30.30
CA GLU A 12 -4.64 -14.59 -30.94
C GLU A 12 -6.01 -14.38 -30.28
N LYS A 13 -6.70 -15.47 -29.91
CA LYS A 13 -7.99 -15.41 -29.23
C LYS A 13 -7.85 -14.78 -27.83
N THR A 14 -6.83 -15.17 -27.06
CA THR A 14 -6.57 -14.59 -25.73
C THR A 14 -6.22 -13.10 -25.81
N LEU A 15 -5.40 -12.69 -26.78
CA LEU A 15 -5.08 -11.27 -27.01
C LEU A 15 -6.31 -10.45 -27.43
N THR A 16 -7.21 -11.03 -28.23
CA THR A 16 -8.45 -10.36 -28.66
C THR A 16 -9.48 -10.24 -27.52
N GLU A 17 -9.52 -11.23 -26.61
CA GLU A 17 -10.34 -11.19 -25.40
C GLU A 17 -9.81 -10.19 -24.37
N LEU A 18 -8.49 -10.09 -24.21
CA LEU A 18 -7.84 -9.05 -23.39
C LEU A 18 -8.14 -7.63 -23.89
N ASN A 19 -8.24 -7.43 -25.21
CA ASN A 19 -8.58 -6.15 -25.81
C ASN A 19 -10.05 -5.73 -25.56
N LYS A 20 -10.91 -6.62 -25.04
CA LYS A 20 -12.30 -6.33 -24.65
C LYS A 20 -12.46 -6.06 -23.14
N CYS A 21 -11.42 -6.27 -22.33
CA CYS A 21 -11.46 -6.10 -20.89
C CYS A 21 -10.93 -4.72 -20.45
N CYS A 22 -11.52 -3.64 -20.97
CA CYS A 22 -11.31 -2.31 -20.36
C CYS A 22 -12.52 -1.41 -20.63
N GLY A 23 -13.51 -1.47 -19.74
CA GLY A 23 -14.75 -0.67 -19.80
C GLY A 23 -14.61 0.81 -19.42
N LEU A 24 -13.40 1.38 -19.38
CA LEU A 24 -13.22 2.78 -19.00
C LEU A 24 -12.00 3.49 -19.62
N CYS A 25 -11.43 2.99 -20.72
CA CYS A 25 -10.38 3.69 -21.44
C CYS A 25 -10.55 3.52 -22.95
N VAL A 26 -10.80 4.62 -23.68
CA VAL A 26 -10.64 4.66 -25.14
C VAL A 26 -9.14 4.57 -25.41
N CYS A 27 -8.64 3.37 -25.69
CA CYS A 27 -7.24 3.16 -26.04
C CYS A 27 -7.08 3.38 -27.56
N PRO A 28 -6.34 4.42 -28.02
CA PRO A 28 -6.11 4.69 -29.44
C PRO A 28 -4.99 3.79 -30.01
N CYS A 29 -5.04 2.49 -29.70
CA CYS A 29 -4.11 1.51 -30.23
C CYS A 29 -4.80 0.76 -31.36
N ASN A 30 -4.20 0.86 -32.56
CA ASN A 30 -4.64 0.22 -33.79
C ASN A 30 -5.23 -1.18 -33.53
N ARG A 31 -6.46 -1.40 -33.99
CA ARG A 31 -7.03 -2.74 -34.19
C ARG A 31 -5.95 -3.58 -34.88
N THR A 32 -5.41 -4.57 -34.19
CA THR A 32 -4.52 -5.56 -34.80
C THR A 32 -5.27 -6.18 -35.96
N LYS A 33 -4.76 -5.97 -37.19
CA LYS A 33 -5.34 -6.57 -38.39
C LYS A 33 -5.14 -8.08 -38.28
N ASN A 34 -6.21 -8.85 -38.53
CA ASN A 34 -6.23 -10.32 -38.46
C ASN A 34 -4.93 -10.89 -39.05
N PHE A 35 -4.19 -11.68 -38.27
CA PHE A 35 -2.92 -12.25 -38.71
C PHE A 35 -3.09 -13.13 -39.97
N GLU A 36 -4.26 -13.76 -40.09
CA GLU A 36 -4.65 -14.55 -41.27
C GLU A 36 -4.74 -13.76 -42.58
N SER A 37 -4.87 -12.42 -42.51
CA SER A 37 -4.91 -11.54 -43.68
C SER A 37 -3.52 -11.13 -44.20
N GLY A 38 -2.46 -11.51 -43.49
CA GLY A 38 -1.08 -11.20 -43.87
C GLY A 38 -0.62 -12.03 -45.06
N LYS A 39 0.01 -11.39 -46.05
CA LYS A 39 0.61 -12.05 -47.23
C LYS A 39 1.56 -13.21 -46.86
N SER A 40 2.32 -13.06 -45.77
CA SER A 40 3.27 -14.06 -45.28
C SER A 40 2.59 -15.30 -44.68
N TYR A 41 1.51 -15.12 -43.92
CA TYR A 41 0.73 -16.22 -43.37
C TYR A 41 0.04 -17.01 -44.49
N LYS A 42 -0.61 -16.31 -45.44
CA LYS A 42 -1.28 -16.94 -46.59
C LYS A 42 -0.30 -17.73 -47.48
N SER A 43 0.94 -17.26 -47.62
CA SER A 43 1.99 -17.97 -48.37
C SER A 43 2.50 -19.25 -47.67
N THR A 44 2.36 -19.35 -46.35
CA THR A 44 2.95 -20.44 -45.56
C THR A 44 1.89 -21.47 -45.12
N TRP A 45 0.65 -21.01 -44.89
CA TRP A 45 -0.44 -21.78 -44.29
C TRP A 45 -1.78 -21.66 -45.01
N GLY A 46 -1.90 -20.77 -46.00
CA GLY A 46 -3.11 -20.66 -46.81
C GLY A 46 -3.18 -21.79 -47.83
N ASP A 47 -4.36 -22.38 -48.01
CA ASP A 47 -4.63 -23.22 -49.17
C ASP A 47 -4.27 -22.43 -50.42
N GLY A 48 -3.37 -22.98 -51.25
CA GLY A 48 -2.66 -22.31 -52.34
C GLY A 48 -3.54 -21.80 -53.47
N VAL A 49 -4.40 -20.83 -53.19
CA VAL A 49 -5.28 -20.15 -54.14
C VAL A 49 -5.01 -18.66 -54.06
N GLU A 50 -3.85 -18.24 -54.58
CA GLU A 50 -3.68 -16.94 -55.20
C GLU A 50 -2.36 -16.91 -55.99
N ASN A 51 -2.50 -17.15 -57.30
CA ASN A 51 -1.61 -16.79 -58.40
C ASN A 51 -0.10 -16.76 -58.11
N SER A 52 0.54 -17.93 -58.12
CA SER A 52 1.86 -18.12 -58.72
C SER A 52 2.06 -19.60 -59.10
N THR A 53 2.62 -19.80 -60.28
CA THR A 53 2.81 -21.03 -61.07
C THR A 53 3.54 -22.18 -60.36
N ALA A 54 2.88 -22.92 -59.46
CA ALA A 54 3.39 -24.19 -58.96
C ALA A 54 2.24 -25.14 -58.57
N HIS A 55 1.68 -25.82 -59.57
CA HIS A 55 0.74 -26.92 -59.37
C HIS A 55 1.47 -28.10 -58.69
N VAL A 56 1.25 -28.32 -57.40
CA VAL A 56 1.67 -29.55 -56.70
C VAL A 56 0.70 -30.66 -57.12
N VAL A 57 1.18 -31.56 -57.97
CA VAL A 57 0.42 -32.72 -58.45
C VAL A 57 0.26 -33.73 -57.30
N SER A 58 -0.97 -33.96 -56.83
CA SER A 58 -1.32 -34.97 -55.81
C SER A 58 -1.86 -36.29 -56.40
N SER A 59 -1.65 -36.52 -57.69
CA SER A 59 -2.04 -37.75 -58.38
C SER A 59 -0.81 -38.41 -59.01
N GLN A 60 -0.60 -39.71 -58.73
CA GLN A 60 0.44 -40.54 -59.35
C GLN A 60 0.59 -40.24 -60.86
N PRO A 61 1.81 -40.22 -61.42
CA PRO A 61 1.95 -40.03 -62.85
C PRO A 61 1.38 -41.24 -63.59
N GLY A 62 0.23 -41.05 -64.23
CA GLY A 62 -0.20 -41.88 -65.34
C GLY A 62 0.82 -41.79 -66.47
N ARG A 63 1.08 -42.91 -67.14
CA ARG A 63 2.04 -43.03 -68.24
C ARG A 63 1.68 -42.06 -69.37
N VAL A 64 2.30 -40.88 -69.38
CA VAL A 64 2.19 -39.93 -70.48
C VAL A 64 3.06 -40.43 -71.61
N THR A 65 2.39 -40.96 -72.64
CA THR A 65 2.94 -41.13 -73.98
C THR A 65 2.90 -39.75 -74.60
N ASN A 66 4.03 -39.04 -74.69
CA ASN A 66 4.09 -37.80 -75.46
C ASN A 66 5.10 -37.92 -76.60
N ASN A 67 4.57 -37.71 -77.80
CA ASN A 67 5.27 -37.69 -79.07
C ASN A 67 6.09 -36.40 -79.18
N GLN A 68 7.42 -36.52 -79.29
CA GLN A 68 8.25 -35.63 -80.12
C GLN A 68 9.51 -36.38 -80.57
N PRO A 69 10.06 -36.03 -81.74
CA PRO A 69 10.56 -36.97 -82.72
C PRO A 69 11.95 -37.45 -82.34
N GLN A 70 12.07 -38.75 -82.08
CA GLN A 70 13.37 -39.37 -81.90
C GLN A 70 13.96 -39.63 -83.29
N THR A 71 14.92 -38.80 -83.65
CA THR A 71 15.79 -39.03 -84.78
C THR A 71 16.58 -40.33 -84.56
N THR A 72 16.49 -41.19 -85.58
CA THR A 72 17.50 -42.15 -86.03
C THR A 72 17.94 -43.25 -85.07
N GLY A 73 17.42 -44.45 -85.34
CA GLY A 73 18.24 -45.64 -85.58
C GLY A 73 19.00 -46.22 -84.39
N GLY A 74 18.39 -47.22 -83.73
CA GLY A 74 19.10 -48.14 -82.86
C GLY A 74 18.59 -49.54 -83.12
N ALA A 75 19.16 -50.20 -84.12
CA ALA A 75 18.99 -51.62 -84.32
C ALA A 75 19.32 -52.34 -83.01
N SER A 76 18.52 -53.34 -82.66
CA SER A 76 18.88 -54.38 -81.70
C SER A 76 20.05 -55.20 -82.26
N GLY A 77 21.20 -54.56 -82.41
CA GLY A 77 22.49 -55.20 -82.59
C GLY A 77 23.15 -55.21 -81.23
N GLY A 78 23.74 -56.35 -80.87
CA GLY A 78 24.58 -56.47 -79.69
C GLY A 78 25.57 -55.31 -79.59
N TYR A 79 26.02 -55.01 -78.38
CA TYR A 79 27.04 -54.00 -78.10
C TYR A 79 28.35 -54.27 -78.86
N ILE A 80 28.50 -55.45 -79.48
CA ILE A 80 29.63 -55.88 -80.30
C ILE A 80 29.18 -56.19 -81.73
N THR A 81 29.99 -55.76 -82.69
CA THR A 81 29.85 -56.18 -84.10
C THR A 81 30.34 -57.62 -84.24
N ARG A 82 29.47 -58.55 -84.64
CA ARG A 82 29.83 -59.98 -84.78
C ARG A 82 30.74 -60.17 -86.01
N ILE A 83 31.97 -60.63 -85.80
CA ILE A 83 32.98 -60.81 -86.86
C ILE A 83 33.20 -62.31 -87.11
N THR A 84 33.32 -63.08 -86.03
CA THR A 84 33.63 -64.52 -86.07
C THR A 84 32.45 -65.42 -85.67
N ASN A 85 31.38 -64.85 -85.09
CA ASN A 85 30.19 -65.61 -84.60
C ASN A 85 30.59 -66.78 -83.68
N ASP A 86 31.60 -66.56 -82.83
CA ASP A 86 32.06 -67.55 -81.86
C ASP A 86 31.41 -67.32 -80.47
N ALA A 87 31.47 -68.35 -79.61
CA ALA A 87 30.89 -68.29 -78.28
C ALA A 87 31.49 -67.18 -77.39
N ARG A 88 32.70 -66.70 -77.73
CA ARG A 88 33.38 -65.64 -76.99
C ARG A 88 32.80 -64.26 -77.32
N GLU A 89 32.42 -64.02 -78.57
CA GLU A 89 31.67 -62.83 -78.98
C GLU A 89 30.29 -62.79 -78.31
N GLU A 90 29.60 -63.93 -78.17
CA GLU A 90 28.31 -64.01 -77.45
C GLU A 90 28.46 -63.71 -75.95
N GLU A 91 29.47 -64.29 -75.28
CA GLU A 91 29.74 -64.02 -73.85
C GLU A 91 30.11 -62.55 -73.63
N MET A 92 30.87 -61.94 -74.55
CA MET A 92 31.26 -60.54 -74.44
C MET A 92 30.05 -59.60 -74.65
N ASP A 93 29.11 -59.96 -75.52
CA ASP A 93 27.87 -59.22 -75.74
C ASP A 93 26.92 -59.34 -74.54
N GLU A 94 26.85 -60.51 -73.91
CA GLU A 94 26.12 -60.75 -72.66
C GLU A 94 26.72 -59.95 -71.50
N ASN A 95 28.05 -59.94 -71.38
CA ASN A 95 28.76 -59.15 -70.37
C ASN A 95 28.55 -57.64 -70.56
N LEU A 96 28.59 -57.13 -71.79
CA LEU A 96 28.30 -55.72 -72.07
C LEU A 96 26.83 -55.37 -71.84
N THR A 97 25.92 -56.31 -72.07
CA THR A 97 24.51 -56.16 -71.72
C THR A 97 24.32 -56.07 -70.20
N GLN A 98 25.02 -56.88 -69.41
CA GLN A 98 25.04 -56.76 -67.95
C GLN A 98 25.63 -55.42 -67.49
N VAL A 99 26.74 -54.97 -68.08
CA VAL A 99 27.31 -53.65 -67.80
C VAL A 99 26.32 -52.53 -68.14
N GLY A 100 25.57 -52.66 -69.24
CA GLY A 100 24.49 -51.73 -69.61
C GLY A 100 23.39 -51.66 -68.54
N ASN A 101 23.00 -52.81 -67.96
CA ASN A 101 22.05 -52.85 -66.85
C ASN A 101 22.60 -52.21 -65.57
N ILE A 102 23.87 -52.46 -65.22
CA ILE A 102 24.54 -51.83 -64.07
C ILE A 102 24.63 -50.31 -64.27
N LEU A 103 24.98 -49.86 -65.48
CA LEU A 103 25.05 -48.44 -65.83
C LEU A 103 23.67 -47.77 -65.75
N GLY A 104 22.62 -48.47 -66.17
CA GLY A 104 21.23 -48.02 -66.00
C GLY A 104 20.85 -47.83 -64.53
N ASN A 105 21.21 -48.79 -63.68
CA ASN A 105 20.98 -48.70 -62.24
C ASN A 105 21.78 -47.55 -61.59
N LEU A 106 23.05 -47.39 -61.99
CA LEU A 106 23.90 -46.31 -61.48
C LEU A 106 23.36 -44.92 -61.88
N LYS A 107 22.84 -44.80 -63.11
CA LYS A 107 22.19 -43.59 -63.61
C LYS A 107 20.93 -43.25 -62.80
N ASN A 108 20.09 -44.24 -62.52
CA ASN A 108 18.89 -44.02 -61.70
C ASN A 108 19.26 -43.61 -60.27
N LEU A 109 20.24 -44.27 -59.65
CA LEU A 109 20.73 -43.93 -58.32
C LEU A 109 21.33 -42.52 -58.26
N ALA A 110 22.06 -42.11 -59.30
CA ALA A 110 22.59 -40.74 -59.40
C ALA A 110 21.48 -39.69 -59.54
N LEU A 111 20.41 -39.99 -60.29
CA LEU A 111 19.25 -39.10 -60.42
C LEU A 111 18.46 -39.00 -59.12
N ASP A 112 18.22 -40.12 -58.44
CA ASP A 112 17.51 -40.15 -57.17
C ASP A 112 18.29 -39.40 -56.08
N MET A 113 19.60 -39.60 -56.01
CA MET A 113 20.47 -38.83 -55.12
C MET A 113 20.47 -37.34 -55.46
N GLY A 114 20.50 -36.97 -56.74
CA GLY A 114 20.41 -35.57 -57.17
C GLY A 114 19.12 -34.91 -56.69
N ASN A 115 17.98 -35.57 -56.89
CA ASN A 115 16.67 -35.09 -56.44
C ASN A 115 16.58 -34.98 -54.91
N GLU A 116 17.14 -35.94 -54.18
CA GLU A 116 17.18 -35.92 -52.72
C GLU A 116 18.05 -34.77 -52.20
N ILE A 117 19.22 -34.53 -52.81
CA ILE A 117 20.09 -33.40 -52.47
C ILE A 117 19.37 -32.07 -52.71
N ASP A 118 18.67 -31.93 -53.84
CA ASP A 118 17.89 -30.71 -54.14
C ASP A 118 16.74 -30.49 -53.14
N SER A 119 16.09 -31.58 -52.70
CA SER A 119 15.05 -31.53 -51.68
C SER A 119 15.61 -31.09 -50.33
N GLN A 120 16.76 -31.66 -49.94
CA GLN A 120 17.45 -31.32 -48.69
C GLN A 120 17.94 -29.87 -48.70
N ASN A 121 18.49 -29.38 -49.82
CA ASN A 121 18.92 -27.99 -49.94
C ASN A 121 17.74 -27.02 -49.74
N LYS A 122 16.58 -27.29 -50.36
CA LYS A 122 15.36 -26.49 -50.13
C LYS A 122 14.87 -26.54 -48.69
N GLN A 123 15.07 -27.66 -47.98
CA GLN A 123 14.72 -27.77 -46.58
C GLN A 123 15.67 -26.95 -45.69
N ILE A 124 16.97 -26.97 -45.98
CA ILE A 124 17.98 -26.17 -45.28
C ILE A 124 17.67 -24.67 -45.44
N ASP A 125 17.32 -24.22 -46.64
CA ASP A 125 16.95 -22.81 -46.88
C ASP A 125 15.76 -22.38 -46.02
N ARG A 126 14.71 -23.21 -45.95
CA ARG A 126 13.55 -22.94 -45.08
C ARG A 126 13.91 -22.92 -43.59
N ILE A 127 14.85 -23.75 -43.15
CA ILE A 127 15.33 -23.76 -41.77
C ILE A 127 16.09 -22.47 -41.47
N ASN A 128 16.99 -22.06 -42.36
CA ASN A 128 17.77 -20.84 -42.21
C ASN A 128 16.87 -19.59 -42.18
N GLU A 129 15.87 -19.49 -43.07
CA GLU A 129 14.90 -18.40 -43.05
C GLU A 129 14.10 -18.36 -41.73
N LYS A 130 13.70 -19.53 -41.22
CA LYS A 130 12.97 -19.63 -39.95
C LYS A 130 13.82 -19.21 -38.76
N GLU A 131 15.10 -19.56 -38.74
CA GLU A 131 16.04 -19.15 -37.70
C GLU A 131 16.23 -17.62 -37.71
N MET A 132 16.43 -17.02 -38.90
CA MET A 132 16.52 -15.56 -39.02
C MET A 132 15.28 -14.83 -38.50
N LEU A 133 14.08 -15.36 -38.79
CA LEU A 133 12.83 -14.79 -38.29
C LEU A 133 12.70 -14.91 -36.76
N ASP A 134 13.09 -16.04 -36.17
CA ASP A 134 13.04 -16.26 -34.71
C ASP A 134 14.00 -15.32 -33.96
N LEU A 135 15.21 -15.11 -34.48
CA LEU A 135 16.14 -14.11 -33.94
C LEU A 135 15.57 -12.68 -34.03
N SER A 136 14.95 -12.33 -35.16
CA SER A 136 14.34 -11.00 -35.33
C SER A 136 13.13 -10.78 -34.41
N ALA A 137 12.33 -11.83 -34.15
CA ALA A 137 11.19 -11.78 -33.25
C ALA A 137 11.63 -11.56 -31.79
N LYS A 138 12.71 -12.23 -31.36
CA LYS A 138 13.29 -12.07 -30.01
C LYS A 138 13.94 -10.71 -29.78
N GLN A 139 14.46 -10.06 -30.83
CA GLN A 139 15.09 -8.74 -30.74
C GLN A 139 14.11 -7.57 -30.92
N ALA A 140 12.87 -7.82 -31.33
CA ALA A 140 11.91 -6.74 -31.51
C ALA A 140 11.58 -6.09 -30.14
N PRO A 141 11.74 -4.76 -29.99
CA PRO A 141 11.62 -4.06 -28.70
C PRO A 141 10.29 -4.29 -27.96
N CYS A 142 9.22 -4.62 -28.69
CA CYS A 142 7.90 -4.92 -28.12
C CYS A 142 7.86 -6.19 -27.27
N PHE A 143 8.65 -7.23 -27.60
CA PHE A 143 8.68 -8.47 -26.82
C PHE A 143 9.49 -8.32 -25.53
N VAL A 144 10.59 -7.55 -25.57
CA VAL A 144 11.34 -7.21 -24.35
C VAL A 144 10.45 -6.43 -23.38
N HIS A 145 9.69 -5.45 -23.87
CA HIS A 145 8.77 -4.68 -23.04
C HIS A 145 7.66 -5.55 -22.43
N LEU A 146 7.16 -6.55 -23.16
CA LEU A 146 6.16 -7.49 -22.65
C LEU A 146 6.73 -8.33 -21.49
N THR A 147 7.94 -8.87 -21.64
CA THR A 147 8.63 -9.63 -20.60
C THR A 147 8.95 -8.78 -19.37
N GLU A 148 9.29 -7.50 -19.56
CA GLU A 148 9.48 -6.56 -18.45
C GLU A 148 8.16 -6.24 -17.74
N MET A 149 7.06 -6.04 -18.49
CA MET A 149 5.73 -5.83 -17.92
C MET A 149 5.27 -7.04 -17.09
N GLU A 150 5.52 -8.25 -17.55
CA GLU A 150 5.20 -9.49 -16.83
C GLU A 150 5.97 -9.56 -15.50
N LYS A 151 7.29 -9.31 -15.53
CA LYS A 151 8.10 -9.23 -14.30
C LYS A 151 7.62 -8.16 -13.33
N ILE A 152 7.20 -6.99 -13.82
CA ILE A 152 6.65 -5.92 -12.98
C ILE A 152 5.32 -6.35 -12.36
N ALA A 153 4.48 -7.07 -13.10
CA ALA A 153 3.22 -7.60 -12.59
C ALA A 153 3.45 -8.63 -11.49
N ASP A 154 4.41 -9.54 -11.68
CA ASP A 154 4.80 -10.54 -10.68
C ASP A 154 5.33 -9.90 -9.40
N ILE A 155 6.26 -8.96 -9.53
CA ILE A 155 6.81 -8.22 -8.37
C ILE A 155 5.69 -7.44 -7.65
N ARG A 156 4.76 -6.83 -8.40
CA ARG A 156 3.61 -6.15 -7.79
C ARG A 156 2.70 -7.10 -7.03
N ALA A 157 2.47 -8.31 -7.55
CA ALA A 157 1.69 -9.32 -6.86
C ALA A 157 2.37 -9.74 -5.55
N GLU A 158 3.69 -9.95 -5.56
CA GLU A 158 4.47 -10.29 -4.36
C GLU A 158 4.46 -9.16 -3.33
N ILE A 159 4.62 -7.90 -3.75
CA ILE A 159 4.52 -6.72 -2.86
C ILE A 159 3.14 -6.68 -2.21
N ASN A 160 2.07 -6.88 -2.98
CA ASN A 160 0.71 -6.87 -2.44
C ASN A 160 0.49 -8.00 -1.43
N GLN A 161 1.00 -9.21 -1.72
CA GLN A 161 0.95 -10.33 -0.80
C GLN A 161 1.69 -10.02 0.52
N LYS A 162 2.90 -9.46 0.44
CA LYS A 162 3.70 -9.08 1.61
C LYS A 162 3.06 -7.93 2.40
N SER A 163 2.40 -7.00 1.72
CA SER A 163 1.64 -5.93 2.36
C SER A 163 0.49 -6.49 3.18
N LEU A 164 -0.28 -7.42 2.62
CA LEU A 164 -1.38 -8.10 3.33
C LEU A 164 -0.87 -8.90 4.53
N GLU A 165 0.23 -9.64 4.37
CA GLU A 165 0.87 -10.40 5.47
C GLU A 165 1.29 -9.47 6.63
N THR A 166 1.83 -8.30 6.29
CA THR A 166 2.22 -7.28 7.29
C THR A 166 1.02 -6.69 8.02
N GLU A 167 -0.07 -6.43 7.30
CA GLU A 167 -1.32 -5.91 7.88
C GLU A 167 -1.95 -6.92 8.84
N ILE A 168 -1.99 -8.20 8.47
CA ILE A 168 -2.48 -9.29 9.33
C ILE A 168 -1.65 -9.37 10.61
N LEU A 169 -0.32 -9.38 10.50
CA LEU A 169 0.56 -9.39 11.68
C LEU A 169 0.38 -8.14 12.56
N GLY A 170 0.12 -6.99 11.95
CA GLY A 170 -0.24 -5.76 12.66
C GLY A 170 -1.51 -5.94 13.50
N LEU A 171 -2.58 -6.45 12.88
CA LEU A 171 -3.84 -6.74 13.55
C LEU A 171 -3.69 -7.79 14.66
N GLU A 172 -2.94 -8.86 14.43
CA GLU A 172 -2.64 -9.87 15.45
C GLU A 172 -1.92 -9.27 16.66
N LYS A 173 -0.97 -8.35 16.42
CA LYS A 173 -0.26 -7.64 17.48
C LYS A 173 -1.19 -6.70 18.26
N GLU A 174 -2.03 -5.93 17.57
CA GLU A 174 -2.98 -5.00 18.21
C GLU A 174 -4.05 -5.75 19.03
N THR A 175 -4.48 -6.93 18.56
CA THR A 175 -5.47 -7.77 19.23
C THR A 175 -4.86 -8.82 20.17
N ALA A 176 -3.53 -8.85 20.31
CA ALA A 176 -2.84 -9.86 21.12
C ALA A 176 -3.29 -9.84 22.58
N ASP A 177 -3.62 -8.67 23.14
CA ASP A 177 -4.00 -8.55 24.54
C ASP A 177 -5.35 -9.23 24.88
N ILE A 178 -6.19 -9.50 23.87
CA ILE A 178 -7.48 -10.19 24.00
C ILE A 178 -7.52 -11.55 23.32
N ALA A 179 -6.65 -11.83 22.35
CA ALA A 179 -6.63 -13.10 21.62
C ALA A 179 -5.49 -14.03 22.09
N HIS A 180 -4.35 -13.48 22.50
CA HIS A 180 -3.16 -14.29 22.77
C HIS A 180 -3.23 -14.95 24.17
N PRO A 181 -2.99 -16.28 24.27
CA PRO A 181 -3.13 -17.04 25.51
C PRO A 181 -2.33 -16.47 26.69
N TYR A 182 -1.15 -15.91 26.43
CA TYR A 182 -0.30 -15.30 27.47
C TYR A 182 -1.01 -14.16 28.21
N PHE A 183 -1.54 -13.17 27.50
CA PHE A 183 -2.22 -12.01 28.11
C PHE A 183 -3.57 -12.41 28.71
N LEU A 184 -4.30 -13.30 28.04
CA LEU A 184 -5.55 -13.85 28.57
C LEU A 184 -5.34 -14.59 29.88
N THR A 185 -4.32 -15.44 29.96
CA THR A 185 -4.01 -16.20 31.18
C THR A 185 -3.71 -15.27 32.36
N GLN A 186 -2.92 -14.22 32.12
CA GLN A 186 -2.62 -13.21 33.14
C GLN A 186 -3.88 -12.48 33.62
N LYS A 187 -4.74 -12.03 32.69
CA LYS A 187 -6.04 -11.39 33.01
C LYS A 187 -6.97 -12.34 33.78
N CYS A 188 -7.06 -13.61 33.36
CA CYS A 188 -7.85 -14.64 34.05
C CYS A 188 -7.33 -14.90 35.47
N GLN A 189 -6.01 -14.98 35.67
CA GLN A 189 -5.42 -15.13 37.00
C GLN A 189 -5.76 -13.95 37.91
N ALA A 190 -5.65 -12.72 37.42
CA ALA A 190 -6.01 -11.53 38.19
C ALA A 190 -7.50 -11.53 38.60
N LEU A 191 -8.40 -11.85 37.66
CA LEU A 191 -9.83 -12.01 37.95
C LEU A 191 -10.08 -13.12 38.97
N GLN A 192 -9.34 -14.23 38.88
CA GLN A 192 -9.50 -15.34 39.81
C GLN A 192 -9.01 -15.00 41.22
N VAL A 193 -7.93 -14.23 41.35
CA VAL A 193 -7.48 -13.69 42.64
C VAL A 193 -8.54 -12.76 43.23
N MET A 194 -9.08 -11.83 42.43
CA MET A 194 -10.14 -10.92 42.87
C MET A 194 -11.40 -11.68 43.31
N ASN A 195 -11.84 -12.67 42.53
CA ASN A 195 -12.99 -13.50 42.89
C ASN A 195 -12.75 -14.27 44.19
N LYS A 196 -11.56 -14.84 44.41
CA LYS A 196 -11.21 -15.48 45.69
C LYS A 196 -11.30 -14.49 46.86
N HIS A 197 -10.83 -13.26 46.69
CA HIS A 197 -10.94 -12.22 47.72
C HIS A 197 -12.40 -11.85 48.00
N LEU A 198 -13.21 -11.66 46.96
CA LEU A 198 -14.64 -11.39 47.10
C LEU A 198 -15.35 -12.54 47.84
N GLU A 199 -15.04 -13.77 47.48
CA GLU A 199 -15.60 -14.95 48.14
C GLU A 199 -15.22 -15.03 49.62
N ALA A 200 -13.96 -14.69 49.98
CA ALA A 200 -13.52 -14.60 51.36
C ALA A 200 -14.27 -13.51 52.15
N VAL A 201 -14.44 -12.33 51.56
CA VAL A 201 -15.23 -11.25 52.17
C VAL A 201 -16.70 -11.66 52.35
N LEU A 202 -17.28 -12.34 51.37
CA LEU A 202 -18.65 -12.84 51.44
C LEU A 202 -18.82 -13.92 52.53
N LYS A 203 -17.82 -14.79 52.73
CA LYS A 203 -17.80 -15.76 53.83
C LYS A 203 -17.76 -15.07 55.19
N GLU A 204 -16.93 -14.04 55.33
CA GLU A 204 -16.81 -13.26 56.57
C GLU A 204 -17.96 -12.25 56.80
N LYS A 205 -18.84 -12.02 55.81
CA LYS A 205 -19.93 -11.05 55.89
C LYS A 205 -20.78 -11.21 57.15
N ARG A 206 -21.12 -12.45 57.54
CA ARG A 206 -21.92 -12.72 58.75
C ARG A 206 -21.15 -12.36 60.01
N THR A 207 -19.89 -12.77 60.12
CA THR A 207 -18.99 -12.46 61.24
C THR A 207 -18.79 -10.96 61.38
N LEU A 208 -18.53 -10.27 60.26
CA LEU A 208 -18.36 -8.82 60.21
C LEU A 208 -19.64 -8.11 60.64
N ARG A 209 -20.80 -8.53 60.13
CA ARG A 209 -22.09 -7.98 60.54
C ARG A 209 -22.35 -8.19 62.03
N GLN A 210 -22.07 -9.38 62.56
CA GLN A 210 -22.21 -9.65 64.01
C GLN A 210 -21.27 -8.79 64.85
N ARG A 211 -20.04 -8.57 64.40
CA ARG A 211 -19.09 -7.66 65.07
C ARG A 211 -19.53 -6.21 65.02
N LEU A 212 -20.05 -5.74 63.90
CA LEU A 212 -20.56 -4.38 63.73
C LEU A 212 -21.90 -4.15 64.47
N MET A 213 -22.70 -5.20 64.64
CA MET A 213 -23.93 -5.15 65.44
C MET A 213 -23.68 -5.25 66.95
N LYS A 214 -22.46 -5.61 67.39
CA LYS A 214 -22.10 -5.47 68.80
C LYS A 214 -21.93 -3.97 69.10
N PRO A 215 -22.73 -3.39 70.01
CA PRO A 215 -22.55 -2.00 70.37
C PRO A 215 -21.16 -1.83 70.98
N LEU A 216 -20.43 -0.77 70.57
CA LEU A 216 -19.07 -0.48 71.06
C LEU A 216 -19.02 -0.27 72.58
N CYS A 217 -20.17 0.07 73.16
CA CYS A 217 -20.38 0.28 74.58
C CYS A 217 -21.53 -0.64 75.01
N GLN A 218 -21.49 -1.21 76.21
CA GLN A 218 -22.71 -1.82 76.77
C GLN A 218 -23.84 -0.78 76.74
N GLU A 219 -25.04 -1.16 76.31
CA GLU A 219 -26.21 -0.25 76.24
C GLU A 219 -26.53 0.40 77.58
N ASN A 220 -26.08 -0.22 78.69
CA ASN A 220 -26.16 0.33 80.03
C ASN A 220 -24.84 0.13 80.74
N LEU A 221 -24.26 1.20 81.29
CA LEU A 221 -23.26 1.07 82.34
C LEU A 221 -24.02 0.70 83.62
N PRO A 222 -23.81 -0.49 84.22
CA PRO A 222 -24.49 -0.86 85.46
C PRO A 222 -23.92 -0.02 86.60
N ILE A 223 -24.51 1.16 86.79
CA ILE A 223 -24.17 2.06 87.88
C ILE A 223 -25.12 1.76 89.03
N GLU A 224 -24.59 1.51 90.22
CA GLU A 224 -25.42 1.37 91.42
C GLU A 224 -26.20 2.67 91.67
N ALA A 225 -27.44 2.55 92.15
CA ALA A 225 -28.36 3.69 92.31
C ALA A 225 -27.76 4.84 93.15
N ILE A 226 -26.87 4.53 94.09
CA ILE A 226 -26.18 5.52 94.94
C ILE A 226 -25.27 6.46 94.13
N PHE A 227 -24.77 6.03 92.98
CA PHE A 227 -23.85 6.82 92.14
C PHE A 227 -24.55 7.56 91.00
N HIS A 228 -25.84 7.32 90.76
CA HIS A 228 -26.59 7.95 89.66
C HIS A 228 -26.52 9.47 89.70
N ARG A 229 -26.65 10.07 90.89
CA ARG A 229 -26.58 11.54 91.04
C ARG A 229 -25.21 12.10 90.64
N TYR A 230 -24.13 11.47 91.11
CA TYR A 230 -22.77 11.89 90.78
C TYR A 230 -22.44 11.70 89.30
N VAL A 231 -22.91 10.60 88.70
CA VAL A 231 -22.71 10.34 87.27
C VAL A 231 -23.51 11.32 86.41
N ALA A 232 -24.74 11.67 86.80
CA ALA A 232 -25.52 12.69 86.08
C ALA A 232 -24.84 14.07 86.14
N GLU A 233 -24.32 14.47 87.29
CA GLU A 233 -23.54 15.70 87.45
C GLU A 233 -22.26 15.67 86.59
N LEU A 234 -21.50 14.56 86.64
CA LEU A 234 -20.28 14.38 85.85
C LEU A 234 -20.54 14.38 84.34
N LEU A 235 -21.60 13.70 83.87
CA LEU A 235 -21.97 13.67 82.46
C LEU A 235 -22.37 15.06 81.98
N THR A 236 -23.07 15.83 82.79
CA THR A 236 -23.42 17.23 82.47
C THR A 236 -22.17 18.08 82.33
N LEU A 237 -21.19 17.94 83.25
CA LEU A 237 -19.89 18.61 83.14
C LEU A 237 -19.09 18.14 81.92
N ALA A 238 -19.10 16.84 81.62
CA ALA A 238 -18.36 16.27 80.50
C ALA A 238 -18.91 16.77 79.15
N VAL A 239 -20.24 16.84 78.99
CA VAL A 239 -20.87 17.40 77.80
C VAL A 239 -20.48 18.88 77.63
N ALA A 240 -20.63 19.70 78.67
CA ALA A 240 -20.24 21.11 78.63
C ALA A 240 -18.74 21.30 78.34
N PHE A 241 -17.88 20.43 78.88
CA PHE A 241 -16.45 20.43 78.60
C PHE A 241 -16.14 20.07 77.14
N ILE A 242 -16.77 19.03 76.60
CA ILE A 242 -16.57 18.58 75.21
C ILE A 242 -17.00 19.68 74.23
N GLU A 243 -18.15 20.32 74.46
CA GLU A 243 -18.60 21.46 73.65
C GLU A 243 -17.58 22.60 73.64
N LYS A 244 -17.04 22.94 74.82
CA LYS A 244 -16.04 24.00 74.96
C LYS A 244 -14.68 23.60 74.36
N LEU A 245 -14.31 22.33 74.45
CA LEU A 245 -13.06 21.80 73.93
C LEU A 245 -12.99 21.92 72.40
N GLU A 246 -14.07 21.63 71.68
CA GLU A 246 -14.10 21.75 70.23
C GLU A 246 -13.89 23.22 69.80
N SER A 247 -14.54 24.17 70.47
CA SER A 247 -14.34 25.61 70.22
C SER A 247 -12.89 26.05 70.48
N HIS A 248 -12.28 25.56 71.57
CA HIS A 248 -10.87 25.83 71.87
C HIS A 248 -9.93 25.20 70.82
N LEU A 249 -10.17 23.96 70.39
CA LEU A 249 -9.38 23.30 69.35
C LEU A 249 -9.47 24.03 68.01
N GLN A 250 -10.66 24.50 67.65
CA GLN A 250 -10.85 25.30 66.44
C GLN A 250 -10.09 26.62 66.49
N THR A 251 -10.06 27.26 67.66
CA THR A 251 -9.24 28.47 67.89
C THR A 251 -7.75 28.16 67.76
N ILE A 252 -7.27 27.04 68.29
CA ILE A 252 -5.86 26.63 68.16
C ILE A 252 -5.50 26.34 66.69
N ARG A 253 -6.40 25.70 65.93
CA ARG A 253 -6.19 25.40 64.50
C ARG A 253 -6.14 26.66 63.62
N SER A 254 -6.78 27.76 64.01
CA SER A 254 -6.76 29.00 63.23
C SER A 254 -5.51 29.85 63.49
N ILE A 255 -4.80 29.68 64.61
CA ILE A 255 -3.59 30.44 64.96
C ILE A 255 -2.49 30.38 63.88
N PRO A 256 -2.12 29.22 63.30
CA PRO A 256 -1.09 29.15 62.26
C PRO A 256 -1.43 29.92 60.98
N GLN A 257 -2.70 30.25 60.73
CA GLN A 257 -3.13 31.03 59.56
C GLN A 257 -3.06 32.55 59.78
N ILE A 258 -2.86 32.99 61.03
CA ILE A 258 -2.76 34.42 61.38
C ILE A 258 -1.54 35.07 60.73
N PRO A 259 -0.31 34.50 60.77
CA PRO A 259 0.85 35.12 60.12
C PRO A 259 0.69 35.27 58.59
N LEU A 260 0.07 34.29 57.93
CA LEU A 260 -0.21 34.35 56.49
C LEU A 260 -1.22 35.47 56.17
N SER A 261 -2.28 35.57 56.97
CA SER A 261 -3.27 36.65 56.85
C SER A 261 -2.63 38.02 57.12
N MET A 262 -1.76 38.14 58.12
CA MET A 262 -0.99 39.36 58.39
C MET A 262 -0.10 39.75 57.21
N LYS A 263 0.66 38.80 56.64
CA LYS A 263 1.50 39.07 55.47
C LYS A 263 0.69 39.56 54.27
N ASN A 264 -0.52 39.01 54.06
CA ASN A 264 -1.41 39.48 53.01
C ASN A 264 -1.93 40.89 53.28
N MET A 265 -2.22 41.24 54.54
CA MET A 265 -2.58 42.60 54.95
C MET A 265 -1.40 43.58 54.77
N ASP A 266 -0.18 43.19 55.13
CA ASP A 266 1.03 44.01 54.93
C ASP A 266 1.25 44.32 53.45
N ASN A 267 1.07 43.32 52.58
CA ASN A 267 1.13 43.50 51.13
C ASN A 267 0.03 44.44 50.61
N ALA A 268 -1.19 44.34 51.15
CA ALA A 268 -2.28 45.23 50.77
C ALA A 268 -2.01 46.67 51.23
N LEU A 269 -1.48 46.85 52.44
CA LEU A 269 -1.08 48.14 52.98
C LEU A 269 0.01 48.79 52.11
N ALA A 270 1.02 48.02 51.68
CA ALA A 270 2.06 48.50 50.78
C ALA A 270 1.49 49.00 49.44
N LYS A 271 0.51 48.27 48.87
CA LYS A 271 -0.18 48.71 47.64
C LYS A 271 -0.96 50.01 47.85
N ILE A 272 -1.65 50.15 48.97
CA ILE A 272 -2.40 51.37 49.29
C ILE A 272 -1.46 52.55 49.44
N ASN A 273 -0.33 52.38 50.15
CA ASN A 273 0.67 53.43 50.30
C ASN A 273 1.23 53.89 48.95
N LEU A 274 1.50 52.96 48.03
CA LEU A 274 1.93 53.31 46.67
C LEU A 274 0.88 54.15 45.94
N LEU A 275 -0.39 53.73 45.98
CA LEU A 275 -1.48 54.49 45.36
C LEU A 275 -1.63 55.88 45.98
N VAL A 276 -1.46 56.02 47.29
CA VAL A 276 -1.48 57.32 47.97
C VAL A 276 -0.36 58.21 47.41
N THR A 277 0.87 57.70 47.31
CA THR A 277 1.98 58.48 46.74
C THR A 277 1.76 58.87 45.28
N GLU A 278 1.20 57.99 44.44
CA GLU A 278 0.85 58.32 43.05
C GLU A 278 -0.24 59.39 42.98
N THR A 279 -1.23 59.34 43.88
CA THR A 279 -2.28 60.37 43.94
C THR A 279 -1.76 61.72 44.44
N GLU A 280 -0.79 61.72 45.36
CA GLU A 280 -0.11 62.93 45.82
C GLU A 280 0.70 63.57 44.67
N GLU A 281 1.46 62.78 43.92
CA GLU A 281 2.22 63.25 42.76
C GLU A 281 1.29 63.83 41.67
N LEU A 282 0.20 63.13 41.35
CA LEU A 282 -0.81 63.63 40.42
C LEU A 282 -1.44 64.95 40.91
N ALA A 283 -1.70 65.08 42.21
CA ALA A 283 -2.22 66.31 42.78
C ALA A 283 -1.22 67.47 42.62
N GLU A 284 0.08 67.24 42.84
CA GLU A 284 1.13 68.24 42.60
C GLU A 284 1.23 68.62 41.11
N GLN A 285 1.14 67.65 40.19
CA GLN A 285 1.10 67.91 38.75
C GLN A 285 -0.11 68.78 38.36
N ILE A 286 -1.29 68.53 38.93
CA ILE A 286 -2.48 69.36 38.70
C ILE A 286 -2.27 70.79 39.21
N LEU A 287 -1.64 70.95 40.38
CA LEU A 287 -1.35 72.27 40.95
C LEU A 287 -0.36 73.05 40.09
N THR A 288 0.73 72.43 39.64
CA THR A 288 1.72 73.07 38.75
C THR A 288 1.11 73.43 37.40
N TRP A 289 0.30 72.54 36.81
CA TRP A 289 -0.43 72.82 35.57
C TRP A 289 -1.41 74.00 35.72
N ARG A 290 -2.12 74.08 36.85
CA ARG A 290 -3.00 75.23 37.16
C ARG A 290 -2.22 76.53 37.25
N GLU A 291 -1.02 76.52 37.83
CA GLU A 291 -0.19 77.71 37.94
C GLU A 291 0.34 78.17 36.57
N MET A 292 0.76 77.23 35.70
CA MET A 292 1.12 77.55 34.30
C MET A 292 -0.05 78.17 33.52
N GLN A 293 -1.29 77.67 33.72
CA GLN A 293 -2.48 78.25 33.08
C GLN A 293 -2.74 79.70 33.52
N LYS A 294 -2.53 80.04 34.80
CA LYS A 294 -2.62 81.44 35.26
C LYS A 294 -1.58 82.34 34.59
N GLY A 295 -0.34 81.84 34.43
CA GLY A 295 0.73 82.58 33.74
C GLY A 295 0.40 82.89 32.28
N ILE A 296 -0.11 81.91 31.53
CA ILE A 296 -0.54 82.08 30.13
C ILE A 296 -1.70 83.08 30.01
N HIS A 297 -2.61 83.09 30.98
CA HIS A 297 -3.70 84.07 31.03
C HIS A 297 -3.19 85.49 31.34
N TYR A 298 -2.16 85.63 32.18
CA TYR A 298 -1.57 86.93 32.52
C TYR A 298 -0.84 87.55 31.31
N ASP A 299 -0.07 86.75 30.57
CA ASP A 299 0.58 87.19 29.31
C ASP A 299 -0.44 87.56 28.23
N SER A 300 -1.56 86.83 28.14
CA SER A 300 -2.65 87.17 27.19
C SER A 300 -3.37 88.48 27.58
N SER A 301 -3.41 88.82 28.87
CA SER A 301 -3.99 90.08 29.37
C SER A 301 -3.04 91.28 29.33
N GLN A 302 -1.72 91.08 29.25
CA GLN A 302 -0.75 92.18 29.06
C GLN A 302 -0.69 92.69 27.61
N ILE A 303 -1.11 91.89 26.63
CA ILE A 303 -1.19 92.34 25.24
C ILE A 303 -2.42 93.23 24.97
N THR A 304 -3.43 93.24 25.85
CA THR A 304 -4.72 93.88 25.55
C THR A 304 -5.01 95.21 26.26
N ASN A 305 -4.21 95.65 27.24
CA ASN A 305 -4.59 96.82 28.08
C ASN A 305 -3.49 97.89 28.27
N GLU A 306 -2.86 98.35 27.19
CA GLU A 306 -2.38 99.75 27.12
C GLU A 306 -3.42 100.59 26.36
N SER A 307 -4.43 101.12 27.06
CA SER A 307 -4.98 102.47 26.80
C SER A 307 -6.12 102.83 27.77
N ASP A 308 -5.80 103.84 28.58
CA ASP A 308 -6.64 104.88 29.18
C ASP A 308 -7.47 104.66 30.48
N PRO A 309 -7.16 105.40 31.57
CA PRO A 309 -7.92 105.41 32.81
C PRO A 309 -8.87 106.61 32.88
N SER A 310 -10.18 106.35 32.82
CA SER A 310 -11.20 107.37 33.11
C SER A 310 -12.45 106.71 33.66
N PHE A 311 -12.56 106.64 34.99
CA PHE A 311 -13.71 107.08 35.79
C PHE A 311 -13.66 106.45 37.20
N ARG A 312 -13.29 107.27 38.18
CA ARG A 312 -13.61 107.09 39.59
C ARG A 312 -15.01 107.66 39.82
N SER A 313 -15.95 106.83 40.27
CA SER A 313 -17.26 107.19 40.85
C SER A 313 -18.12 105.91 40.83
N LEU A 314 -18.82 105.42 41.83
CA LEU A 314 -19.20 105.87 43.18
C LEU A 314 -20.03 104.70 43.77
N VAL A 315 -20.07 104.61 45.10
CA VAL A 315 -21.08 103.93 45.95
C VAL A 315 -20.93 102.40 46.22
N SER A 316 -20.66 102.11 47.50
CA SER A 316 -21.22 100.96 48.26
C SER A 316 -22.22 101.54 49.29
N PRO A 317 -23.14 100.78 49.90
CA PRO A 317 -22.92 99.48 50.56
C PRO A 317 -23.40 98.26 49.76
#